data_AF-A0A377BNV4-F1
#
_entry.id   AF-A0A377BNV4-F1
#
_cell.length_a   1.000
_cell.length_b   1.000
_cell.length_c   1.000
_cell.angle_alpha   90.00
_cell.angle_beta   90.00
_cell.angle_gamma   90.00
#
_symmetry.space_group_name_H-M   'P 1'
#
loop_
_entity.id
_entity.type
_entity.pdbx_description
1 polymer ?
#
loop_
_entity_poly.entity_id
_entity_poly.type
_entity_poly.pdbx_seq_one_letter_code
_entity_poly.pdbx_strand_id
1 'polypeptide(L)' 'MIWKRKITLEALNAMGEGNMVGLLDIRFEHIGDDTLEATMQ' A
#
# COMPACT_ATOMS: atom_id res chain seq x y z
N MET A 1 2.59 16.92 -1.62
CA MET A 1 2.96 15.76 -0.76
C MET A 1 2.59 15.94 0.72
N ILE A 2 1.65 15.13 1.23
CA ILE A 2 1.28 15.07 2.66
C ILE A 2 2.15 14.09 3.46
N TRP A 3 2.91 13.24 2.78
CA TRP A 3 3.69 12.16 3.38
C TRP A 3 4.94 12.68 4.10
N LYS A 4 5.15 12.20 5.34
CA LYS A 4 6.36 12.46 6.12
C LYS A 4 7.39 11.34 6.06
N ARG A 5 7.00 10.16 5.54
CA ARG A 5 7.86 8.98 5.38
C ARG A 5 7.96 8.65 3.91
N LYS A 6 9.17 8.38 3.44
CA LYS A 6 9.40 7.87 2.08
C LYS A 6 9.21 6.36 2.07
N ILE A 7 8.44 5.87 1.10
CA ILE A 7 8.21 4.44 0.88
C ILE A 7 7.93 4.19 -0.60
N THR A 8 8.23 2.98 -1.09
CA THR A 8 7.87 2.53 -2.44
C THR A 8 6.61 1.67 -2.36
N LEU A 9 5.88 1.52 -3.47
CA LEU A 9 4.73 0.62 -3.54
C LEU A 9 5.10 -0.83 -3.18
N GLU A 10 6.26 -1.31 -3.62
CA GLU A 10 6.77 -2.64 -3.29
C GLU A 10 6.96 -2.81 -1.77
N ALA A 11 7.67 -1.88 -1.13
CA ALA A 11 7.89 -1.94 0.31
C ALA A 11 6.58 -1.79 1.11
N LEU A 12 5.62 -1.01 0.60
CA LEU A 12 4.31 -0.85 1.23
C LEU A 12 3.48 -2.14 1.13
N ASN A 13 3.44 -2.79 -0.04
CA ASN A 13 2.73 -4.05 -0.21
C ASN A 13 3.36 -5.20 0.58
N ALA A 14 4.70 -5.23 0.72
CA ALA A 14 5.39 -6.21 1.57
C ALA A 14 4.97 -6.14 3.05
N MET A 15 4.49 -4.98 3.53
CA MET A 15 3.93 -4.86 4.89
C MET A 15 2.63 -5.65 5.09
N GLY A 16 1.94 -6.03 4.00
CA GLY A 16 0.73 -6.85 4.05
C GLY A 16 1.00 -8.34 4.21
N GLU A 17 2.24 -8.80 3.98
CA GLU A 17 2.60 -10.21 4.06
C GLU A 17 2.41 -10.76 5.49
N GLY A 18 1.77 -11.93 5.60
CA GLY A 18 1.54 -12.58 6.89
C GLY A 18 0.47 -11.92 7.78
N ASN A 19 -0.34 -10.99 7.26
CA ASN A 19 -1.48 -10.42 7.99
C ASN A 19 -2.75 -10.31 7.10
N MET A 20 -3.80 -9.68 7.65
CA MET A 20 -5.11 -9.58 7.00
C MET A 20 -5.08 -8.87 5.64
N VAL A 21 -4.17 -7.92 5.42
CA VAL A 21 -4.05 -7.17 4.16
C VAL A 21 -3.63 -8.11 3.03
N GLY A 22 -2.58 -8.90 3.24
CA GLY A 22 -2.14 -9.91 2.28
C GLY A 22 -3.11 -11.09 2.16
N LEU A 23 -3.81 -11.46 3.23
CA LEU A 23 -4.82 -12.53 3.20
C LEU A 23 -6.00 -12.19 2.27
N LEU A 24 -6.38 -10.92 2.20
CA LEU A 24 -7.50 -10.43 1.38
C LEU A 24 -7.04 -9.92 0.00
N ASP A 25 -5.79 -10.22 -0.40
CA ASP A 25 -5.15 -9.73 -1.63
C ASP A 25 -5.36 -8.22 -1.85
N ILE A 26 -5.28 -7.43 -0.76
CA ILE A 26 -5.31 -5.98 -0.85
C ILE A 26 -3.98 -5.52 -1.44
N ARG A 27 -4.03 -4.80 -2.57
CA ARG A 27 -2.86 -4.29 -3.28
C ARG A 27 -2.91 -2.79 -3.41
N PHE A 28 -1.91 -2.11 -2.88
CA PHE A 28 -1.69 -0.70 -3.15
C PHE A 28 -1.18 -0.54 -4.59
N GLU A 29 -1.86 0.27 -5.39
CA GLU A 29 -1.58 0.46 -6.82
C GLU A 29 -1.05 1.87 -7.13
N HIS A 30 -1.40 2.86 -6.30
CA HIS A 30 -0.98 4.25 -6.52
C HIS A 30 -0.72 5.00 -5.20
N ILE A 31 0.42 5.69 -5.14
CA ILE A 31 0.75 6.68 -4.09
C ILE A 31 0.79 8.05 -4.78
N GLY A 32 -0.26 8.84 -4.57
CA GLY A 32 -0.34 10.22 -5.04
C GLY A 32 0.34 11.18 -4.08
N ASP A 33 0.26 12.48 -4.39
CA ASP A 33 0.81 13.53 -3.52
C ASP A 33 0.03 13.67 -2.20
N ASP A 34 -1.26 13.39 -2.22
CA ASP A 34 -2.19 13.50 -1.10
C ASP A 34 -3.21 12.35 -1.03
N THR A 35 -3.05 11.33 -1.87
CA THR A 35 -3.94 10.15 -1.97
C THR A 35 -3.17 8.84 -1.92
N LEU A 36 -3.84 7.79 -1.46
CA LEU A 36 -3.35 6.41 -1.48
C LEU A 36 -4.48 5.49 -1.92
N GLU A 37 -4.25 4.68 -2.94
CA GLU A 37 -5.28 3.85 -3.56
C GLU A 37 -4.89 2.36 -3.53
N ALA A 38 -5.87 1.50 -3.28
CA ALA A 38 -5.71 0.06 -3.26
C ALA A 38 -6.94 -0.66 -3.82
N THR A 39 -6.70 -1.83 -4.41
CA THR A 39 -7.74 -2.78 -4.82
C THR A 39 -7.77 -3.98 -3.87
N MET A 40 -8.86 -4.75 -3.89
CA MET A 40 -9.04 -5.99 -3.11
C MET A 40 -9.68 -7.02 -4.04
N GLN A 41 -9.11 -8.22 -4.14
CA GLN A 41 -9.54 -9.29 -5.06
C GLN A 41 -10.06 -10.52 -4.33
#